data_AF-A0A955NTU9-F1
#
_entry.id   AF-A0A955NTU9-F1
#
_cell.length_a   1.000
_cell.length_b   1.000
_cell.length_c   1.000
_cell.angle_alpha   90.00
_cell.angle_beta   90.00
_cell.angle_gamma   90.00
#
_symmetry.space_group_name_H-M   'P 1'
#
loop_
_entity.id
_entity.type
_entity.pdbx_description
1 polymer ?
#
loop_
_entity_poly.entity_id
_entity_poly.type
_entity_poly.pdbx_seq_one_letter_code
_entity_poly.pdbx_strand_id
1 'polypeptide(L)'
;MKIGRLSFSLLLFSLILPIQTQAVERKYMGVRECDGCHGGGAVQYPNLVNSWQIWAQDDKHSRAYSDLVEKPLSKHIAGWMGLPLDQPASWSKCTVCHMVDVPKDLWGEKFDPTTEGVGCEACHGPAEDYLIP
;
A
#
# COMPACT_ATOMS: atom_id res chain seq x y z
N MET A 1 -62.97 -13.00 42.20
CA MET A 1 -62.82 -12.21 40.96
C MET A 1 -61.85 -11.06 41.22
N LYS A 2 -60.57 -11.20 40.84
CA LYS A 2 -59.57 -10.12 40.69
C LYS A 2 -58.43 -10.70 39.84
N ILE A 3 -58.30 -10.15 38.63
CA ILE A 3 -57.35 -10.57 37.59
C ILE A 3 -56.10 -9.70 37.78
N GLY A 4 -54.98 -10.31 38.21
CA GLY A 4 -53.70 -9.63 38.39
C GLY A 4 -52.90 -9.62 37.09
N ARG A 5 -52.50 -8.42 36.65
CA ARG A 5 -51.91 -8.12 35.34
C ARG A 5 -50.53 -8.77 35.17
N LEU A 6 -50.33 -9.55 34.10
CA LEU A 6 -48.98 -9.87 33.61
C LEU A 6 -48.40 -8.64 32.90
N SER A 7 -47.36 -8.04 33.47
CA SER A 7 -46.54 -7.03 32.79
C SER A 7 -45.65 -7.73 31.76
N PHE A 8 -45.99 -7.60 30.47
CA PHE A 8 -45.10 -7.96 29.37
C PHE A 8 -44.13 -6.80 29.16
N SER A 9 -42.93 -6.90 29.74
CA SER A 9 -41.87 -5.92 29.49
C SER A 9 -41.29 -6.17 28.09
N LEU A 10 -41.69 -5.38 27.09
CA LEU A 10 -41.07 -5.39 25.78
C LEU A 10 -39.60 -4.94 25.91
N LEU A 11 -38.67 -5.88 25.77
CA LEU A 11 -37.28 -5.58 25.50
C LEU A 11 -37.17 -5.06 24.05
N LEU A 12 -37.18 -3.73 23.89
CA LEU A 12 -36.78 -3.07 22.65
C LEU A 12 -35.25 -3.19 22.51
N PHE A 13 -34.79 -4.29 21.90
CA PHE A 13 -33.41 -4.42 21.46
C PHE A 13 -33.24 -3.54 20.21
N SER A 14 -32.79 -2.30 20.37
CA SER A 14 -32.48 -1.41 19.26
C SER A 14 -31.44 -2.06 18.35
N LEU A 15 -31.85 -2.45 17.14
CA LEU A 15 -30.95 -2.86 16.06
C LEU A 15 -30.15 -1.63 15.60
N ILE A 16 -29.02 -1.38 16.25
CA ILE A 16 -28.00 -0.49 15.70
C ILE A 16 -27.24 -1.33 14.66
N LEU A 17 -27.68 -1.26 13.41
CA LEU A 17 -26.91 -1.83 12.30
C LEU A 17 -25.60 -1.05 12.18
N PRO A 18 -24.42 -1.69 12.23
CA PRO A 18 -23.18 -1.00 11.96
C PRO A 18 -23.20 -0.53 10.51
N ILE A 19 -23.04 0.78 10.30
CA ILE A 19 -22.76 1.32 8.97
C ILE A 19 -21.41 0.76 8.55
N GLN A 20 -21.41 -0.25 7.68
CA GLN A 20 -20.20 -0.68 7.01
C GLN A 20 -19.85 0.40 5.98
N THR A 21 -18.92 1.27 6.33
CA THR A 21 -18.20 2.08 5.35
C THR A 21 -17.43 1.11 4.47
N GLN A 22 -17.92 0.85 3.26
CA GLN A 22 -17.13 0.18 2.24
C GLN A 22 -16.01 1.13 1.84
N ALA A 23 -14.81 0.92 2.37
CA ALA A 23 -13.61 1.48 1.75
C ALA A 23 -13.57 0.88 0.34
N VAL A 24 -13.62 1.72 -0.70
CA VAL A 24 -13.40 1.22 -2.05
C VAL A 24 -11.90 0.97 -2.18
N GLU A 25 -11.52 -0.28 -1.98
CA GLU A 25 -10.15 -0.74 -2.12
C GLU A 25 -9.74 -0.66 -3.59
N ARG A 26 -8.87 0.31 -3.91
CA ARG A 26 -8.33 0.49 -5.26
C ARG A 26 -7.00 -0.24 -5.42
N LYS A 27 -6.71 -0.67 -6.63
CA LYS A 27 -5.49 -1.39 -6.98
C LYS A 27 -4.29 -0.46 -7.10
N TYR A 28 -3.16 -0.94 -6.60
CA TYR A 28 -1.84 -0.39 -6.86
C TYR A 28 -1.33 -1.00 -8.15
N MET A 29 -1.16 -0.18 -9.19
CA MET A 29 -0.93 -0.63 -10.56
C MET A 29 0.53 -0.97 -10.85
N GLY A 30 1.45 -0.48 -10.01
CA GLY A 30 2.88 -0.69 -10.12
C GLY A 30 3.60 0.52 -10.72
N VAL A 31 4.75 0.86 -10.12
CA VAL A 31 5.53 2.06 -10.46
C VAL A 31 5.98 2.12 -11.92
N ARG A 32 6.13 0.98 -12.59
CA ARG A 32 6.53 0.92 -14.00
C ARG A 32 5.49 1.53 -14.94
N GLU A 33 4.22 1.49 -14.58
CA GLU A 33 3.14 2.04 -15.40
C GLU A 33 3.22 3.58 -15.50
N CYS A 34 3.89 4.22 -14.55
CA CYS A 34 4.10 5.68 -14.56
C CYS A 34 5.12 6.14 -15.62
N ASP A 35 6.03 5.27 -16.09
CA ASP A 35 7.10 5.62 -17.04
C ASP A 35 6.56 6.15 -18.37
N GLY A 36 5.49 5.55 -18.89
CA GLY A 36 4.93 5.91 -20.19
C GLY A 36 4.51 7.38 -20.31
N CYS A 37 4.08 8.01 -19.20
CA CYS A 37 3.68 9.41 -19.15
C CYS A 37 4.66 10.31 -18.38
N HIS A 38 5.30 9.80 -17.31
CA HIS A 38 6.20 10.55 -16.43
C HIS A 38 7.69 10.25 -16.65
N GLY A 39 8.04 9.45 -17.65
CA GLY A 39 9.40 9.14 -18.07
C GLY A 39 9.99 10.14 -19.08
N GLY A 40 9.39 11.33 -19.24
CA GLY A 40 9.91 12.38 -20.12
C GLY A 40 9.71 12.15 -21.62
N GLY A 41 9.03 11.07 -22.03
CA GLY A 41 8.74 10.74 -23.44
C GLY A 41 7.38 11.24 -23.95
N ALA A 42 6.48 11.67 -23.05
CA ALA A 42 5.18 12.19 -23.45
C ALA A 42 5.31 13.65 -23.94
N VAL A 43 5.51 13.81 -25.25
CA VAL A 43 5.55 15.08 -26.00
C VAL A 43 4.34 15.99 -25.70
N GLN A 44 3.27 15.42 -25.15
CA GLN A 44 1.98 16.07 -24.96
C GLN A 44 1.91 17.02 -23.75
N TYR A 45 2.87 16.95 -22.82
CA TYR A 45 2.87 17.79 -21.62
C TYR A 45 4.26 18.38 -21.33
N PRO A 46 4.58 19.57 -21.85
CA PRO A 46 5.91 20.19 -21.71
C PRO A 46 6.35 20.51 -20.27
N ASN A 47 5.44 20.34 -19.29
CA ASN A 47 5.70 20.53 -17.87
C ASN A 47 5.73 19.21 -17.07
N LEU A 48 5.55 18.06 -17.72
CA LEU A 48 5.75 16.78 -17.04
C LEU A 48 7.25 16.57 -16.86
N VAL A 49 7.68 16.85 -15.64
CA VAL A 49 8.99 16.48 -15.12
C VAL A 49 9.18 14.99 -15.39
N ASN A 50 10.39 14.61 -15.78
CA ASN A 50 10.85 13.22 -15.90
C ASN A 50 10.93 12.51 -14.53
N SER A 51 9.89 12.66 -13.71
CA SER A 51 9.83 12.25 -12.32
C SER A 51 10.00 10.74 -12.17
N TRP A 52 9.53 9.95 -13.14
CA TRP A 52 9.78 8.53 -13.12
C TRP A 52 11.27 8.22 -13.31
N GLN A 53 11.95 8.87 -14.25
CA GLN A 53 13.38 8.68 -14.47
C GLN A 53 14.21 9.16 -13.28
N ILE A 54 13.88 10.31 -12.69
CA ILE A 54 14.54 10.80 -11.46
C ILE A 54 14.35 9.79 -10.33
N TRP A 55 13.14 9.28 -10.14
CA TRP A 55 12.87 8.24 -9.14
C TRP A 55 13.70 6.98 -9.40
N ALA A 56 13.69 6.48 -10.64
CA ALA A 56 14.35 5.23 -11.01
C ALA A 56 15.89 5.33 -10.93
N GLN A 57 16.48 6.50 -11.20
CA GLN A 57 17.94 6.66 -11.33
C GLN A 57 18.58 7.28 -10.09
N ASP A 58 17.95 8.29 -9.50
CA ASP A 58 18.58 9.15 -8.51
C ASP A 58 17.99 8.99 -7.10
N ASP A 59 16.69 8.68 -7.00
CA ASP A 59 16.01 8.56 -5.71
C ASP A 59 16.45 7.30 -4.94
N LYS A 60 16.60 7.40 -3.62
CA LYS A 60 16.85 6.26 -2.74
C LYS A 60 15.63 5.38 -2.55
N HIS A 61 14.44 5.97 -2.71
CA HIS A 61 13.17 5.27 -2.60
C HIS A 61 13.05 4.11 -3.59
N SER A 62 13.55 4.24 -4.82
CA SER A 62 13.51 3.17 -5.83
C SER A 62 14.33 1.93 -5.47
N ARG A 63 15.38 2.10 -4.66
CA ARG A 63 16.24 1.00 -4.18
C ARG A 63 15.95 0.56 -2.74
N ALA A 64 14.87 1.06 -2.13
CA ALA A 64 14.59 0.79 -0.73
C ALA A 64 14.36 -0.72 -0.45
N TYR A 65 13.65 -1.42 -1.34
CA TYR A 65 13.44 -2.86 -1.22
C TYR A 65 14.74 -3.65 -1.43
N SER A 66 15.51 -3.32 -2.47
CA SER A 66 16.80 -4.00 -2.72
C SER A 66 17.78 -3.79 -1.58
N ASP A 67 17.76 -2.64 -0.91
CA ASP A 67 18.58 -2.41 0.28
C ASP A 67 18.24 -3.38 1.44
N LEU A 68 16.97 -3.79 1.59
CA LEU A 68 16.60 -4.82 2.57
C LEU A 68 17.16 -6.20 2.19
N VAL A 69 17.17 -6.53 0.91
CA VAL A 69 17.60 -7.84 0.40
C VAL A 69 19.13 -7.95 0.38
N GLU A 70 19.82 -6.91 -0.06
CA GLU A 70 21.24 -6.97 -0.45
C GLU A 70 22.20 -6.47 0.61
N LYS A 71 21.81 -5.49 1.44
CA LYS A 71 22.76 -4.82 2.35
C LYS A 71 22.97 -5.63 3.63
N PRO A 72 24.22 -5.90 4.05
CA PRO A 72 24.48 -6.51 5.36
C PRO A 72 23.90 -5.71 6.54
N LEU A 73 23.79 -4.39 6.39
CA LEU A 73 23.21 -3.51 7.39
C LEU A 73 21.74 -3.86 7.70
N SER A 74 20.94 -4.30 6.72
CA SER A 74 19.54 -4.67 6.96
C SER A 74 19.44 -5.85 7.95
N LYS A 75 20.34 -6.83 7.81
CA LYS A 75 20.45 -7.97 8.73
C LYS A 75 20.90 -7.52 10.12
N HIS A 76 21.88 -6.63 10.21
CA HIS A 76 22.33 -6.11 11.51
C HIS A 76 21.21 -5.39 12.26
N ILE A 77 20.44 -4.55 11.57
CA ILE A 77 19.28 -3.85 12.13
C ILE A 77 18.22 -4.86 12.58
N ALA A 78 17.91 -5.88 11.77
CA ALA A 78 17.00 -6.96 12.17
C ALA A 78 17.46 -7.63 13.49
N GLY A 79 18.75 -7.91 13.63
CA GLY A 79 19.33 -8.44 14.86
C GLY A 79 19.17 -7.52 16.07
N TRP A 80 19.40 -6.21 15.92
CA TRP A 80 19.16 -5.22 16.99
C TRP A 80 17.69 -5.13 17.39
N MET A 81 16.78 -5.41 16.46
CA MET A 81 15.34 -5.46 16.70
C MET A 81 14.87 -6.83 17.25
N GLY A 82 15.78 -7.79 17.44
CA GLY A 82 15.46 -9.14 17.90
C GLY A 82 14.71 -9.98 16.86
N LEU A 83 14.86 -9.67 15.58
CA LEU A 83 14.27 -10.40 14.47
C LEU A 83 15.27 -11.42 13.87
N PRO A 84 14.79 -12.53 13.29
CA PRO A 84 15.60 -13.41 12.46
C PRO A 84 16.31 -12.65 11.33
N LEU A 85 17.59 -12.97 11.12
CA LEU A 85 18.49 -12.25 10.21
C LEU A 85 18.33 -12.65 8.74
N ASP A 86 17.56 -13.70 8.51
CA ASP A 86 17.60 -14.55 7.33
C ASP A 86 17.07 -13.77 6.13
N GLN A 87 16.02 -12.96 6.33
CA GLN A 87 15.30 -12.22 5.29
C GLN A 87 14.58 -10.98 5.85
N PRO A 88 15.27 -9.82 6.01
CA PRO A 88 14.64 -8.56 6.44
C PRO A 88 13.41 -8.17 5.60
N ALA A 89 13.45 -8.41 4.28
CA ALA A 89 12.33 -8.16 3.36
C ALA A 89 11.08 -9.05 3.59
N SER A 90 11.13 -10.06 4.45
CA SER A 90 9.97 -10.87 4.83
C SER A 90 9.19 -10.31 6.02
N TRP A 91 9.72 -9.29 6.69
CA TRP A 91 9.13 -8.70 7.89
C TRP A 91 8.37 -7.42 7.56
N SER A 92 7.09 -7.37 7.93
CA SER A 92 6.25 -6.16 7.82
C SER A 92 6.86 -4.93 8.50
N LYS A 93 7.60 -5.15 9.60
CA LYS A 93 8.35 -4.10 10.31
C LYS A 93 9.38 -3.39 9.42
N CYS A 94 9.86 -4.05 8.37
CA CYS A 94 10.81 -3.51 7.40
C CYS A 94 10.09 -3.04 6.13
N THR A 95 9.18 -3.85 5.60
CA THR A 95 8.51 -3.58 4.31
C THR A 95 7.56 -2.39 4.37
N VAL A 96 6.93 -2.11 5.51
CA VAL A 96 6.01 -0.96 5.67
C VAL A 96 6.62 0.39 5.28
N CYS A 97 7.96 0.51 5.31
CA CYS A 97 8.68 1.71 4.90
C CYS A 97 9.56 1.52 3.66
N HIS A 98 9.90 0.28 3.28
CA HIS A 98 10.87 0.00 2.22
C HIS A 98 10.23 -0.51 0.93
N MET A 99 8.92 -0.72 0.93
CA MET A 99 8.13 -0.97 -0.27
C MET A 99 6.72 -0.39 -0.14
N VAL A 100 5.96 -0.39 -1.23
CA VAL A 100 4.49 -0.26 -1.18
C VAL A 100 3.92 -1.55 -0.55
N ASP A 101 3.87 -1.58 0.79
CA ASP A 101 3.45 -2.76 1.56
C ASP A 101 1.93 -2.81 1.71
N VAL A 102 1.28 -3.28 0.64
CA VAL A 102 -0.17 -3.42 0.56
C VAL A 102 -0.57 -4.88 0.39
N PRO A 103 -1.75 -5.29 0.88
CA PRO A 103 -2.26 -6.64 0.68
C PRO A 103 -2.22 -7.08 -0.78
N LYS A 104 -1.92 -8.37 -1.02
CA LYS A 104 -1.74 -8.92 -2.37
C LYS A 104 -3.00 -8.80 -3.24
N ASP A 105 -4.17 -8.82 -2.62
CA ASP A 105 -5.45 -8.57 -3.26
C ASP A 105 -5.65 -7.11 -3.67
N LEU A 106 -4.75 -6.18 -3.31
CA LEU A 106 -4.70 -4.81 -3.84
C LEU A 106 -3.68 -4.65 -4.98
N TRP A 107 -2.94 -5.69 -5.35
CA TRP A 107 -1.97 -5.59 -6.43
C TRP A 107 -2.68 -5.62 -7.78
N GLY A 108 -2.39 -4.62 -8.61
CA GLY A 108 -2.74 -4.60 -10.03
C GLY A 108 -1.91 -5.62 -10.80
N GLU A 109 -2.26 -5.84 -12.07
CA GLU A 109 -1.64 -6.88 -12.90
C GLU A 109 -0.11 -6.71 -13.07
N LYS A 110 0.37 -5.46 -13.05
CA LYS A 110 1.77 -5.10 -13.29
C LYS A 110 2.55 -4.76 -12.03
N PHE A 111 1.91 -4.81 -10.86
CA PHE A 111 2.56 -4.54 -9.59
C PHE A 111 3.56 -5.67 -9.26
N ASP A 112 4.79 -5.29 -8.93
CA ASP A 112 5.84 -6.23 -8.52
C ASP A 112 6.49 -5.75 -7.22
N PRO A 113 6.21 -6.40 -6.08
CA PRO A 113 6.69 -5.95 -4.77
C PRO A 113 8.22 -5.87 -4.69
N THR A 114 8.94 -6.59 -5.56
CA THR A 114 10.40 -6.62 -5.55
C THR A 114 11.04 -5.45 -6.28
N THR A 115 10.29 -4.75 -7.12
CA THR A 115 10.75 -3.59 -7.90
C THR A 115 10.02 -2.30 -7.57
N GLU A 116 8.93 -2.35 -6.79
CA GLU A 116 8.20 -1.15 -6.36
C GLU A 116 9.07 -0.16 -5.57
N GLY A 117 9.90 -0.66 -4.63
CA GLY A 117 10.52 0.18 -3.61
C GLY A 117 9.46 1.09 -2.94
N VAL A 118 9.87 2.27 -2.49
CA VAL A 118 8.90 3.34 -2.18
C VAL A 118 8.52 4.02 -3.51
N GLY A 119 7.59 3.41 -4.23
CA GLY A 119 7.16 3.82 -5.56
C GLY A 119 6.22 5.04 -5.57
N CYS A 120 5.80 5.46 -6.76
CA CYS A 120 4.90 6.62 -6.95
C CYS A 120 3.63 6.51 -6.10
N GLU A 121 3.04 5.32 -6.06
CA GLU A 121 1.77 5.05 -5.38
C GLU A 121 1.87 5.04 -3.85
N ALA A 122 3.09 5.00 -3.28
CA ALA A 122 3.32 5.20 -1.85
C ALA A 122 2.95 6.63 -1.40
N CYS A 123 3.12 7.61 -2.30
CA CYS A 123 2.83 9.02 -2.05
C CYS A 123 1.56 9.50 -2.75
N HIS A 124 1.29 9.01 -3.96
CA HIS A 124 0.15 9.44 -4.78
C HIS A 124 -1.11 8.60 -4.58
N GLY A 125 -1.01 7.46 -3.90
CA GLY A 125 -2.10 6.51 -3.72
C GLY A 125 -2.19 5.48 -4.86
N PRO A 126 -3.18 4.58 -4.78
CA PRO A 126 -3.44 3.56 -5.81
C PRO A 126 -3.92 4.19 -7.12
N ALA A 127 -3.25 3.86 -8.23
CA ALA A 127 -3.47 4.49 -9.52
C ALA A 127 -4.61 3.91 -10.35
N GLU A 128 -5.33 2.88 -9.87
CA GLU A 128 -6.42 2.23 -10.63
C GLU A 128 -7.40 3.22 -11.27
N ASP A 129 -7.71 4.32 -10.58
CA ASP A 129 -8.71 5.30 -11.04
C ASP A 129 -8.18 6.38 -11.98
N TYR A 130 -6.86 6.57 -12.05
CA TYR A 130 -6.26 7.72 -12.74
C TYR A 130 -5.06 7.36 -13.62
N LEU A 131 -4.76 6.07 -13.76
CA LEU A 131 -3.75 5.58 -14.70
C LEU A 131 -4.29 5.50 -16.14
N ILE A 132 -5.59 5.30 -16.30
CA ILE A 132 -6.26 5.25 -17.61
C ILE A 132 -6.62 6.68 -18.03
N PRO A 133 -6.42 7.08 -19.30
CA PRO A 133 -6.81 8.40 -19.80
C PRO A 133 -8.30 8.73 -19.63
#